data_AF-E2B1S7-F1
#
_entry.id   AF-E2B1S7-F1
#
_cell.length_a   1.000
_cell.length_b   1.000
_cell.length_c   1.000
_cell.angle_alpha   90.00
_cell.angle_beta   90.00
_cell.angle_gamma   90.00
#
_symmetry.space_group_name_H-M   'P 1'
#
loop_
_entity.id
_entity.type
_entity.pdbx_description
1 polymer ?
#
loop_
_entity_poly.entity_id
_entity_poly.type
_entity_poly.pdbx_seq_one_letter_code
_entity_poly.pdbx_strand_id
1 'polypeptide(L)'
;MAERQAAPHHMLDVVDPLTNFSVMDFRDMALPIIDNLLTRRKLPVVVGGTNYYIESLLWEILIADPKKPSVQTDSSATDPSASIENRSDDRYNVRQNSDDDDNETSPSKKLKFDARLCDASNEELHRRLMEIDPEMARQLHPNNRRKVIR
;
A
#
# COMPACT_ATOMS: atom_id res chain seq x y z
N MET A 1 25.14 -11.19 15.77
CA MET A 1 26.03 -10.70 14.69
C MET A 1 26.33 -11.74 13.61
N ALA A 2 26.34 -13.04 13.90
CA ALA A 2 26.59 -14.09 12.89
C ALA A 2 25.58 -14.08 11.71
N GLU A 3 24.30 -13.76 11.98
CA GLU A 3 23.24 -13.79 10.96
C GLU A 3 23.36 -12.67 9.90
N ARG A 4 23.98 -11.53 10.24
CA ARG A 4 24.14 -10.39 9.32
C ARG A 4 25.34 -10.54 8.37
N GLN A 5 26.12 -11.62 8.46
CA GLN A 5 27.35 -11.79 7.66
C GLN A 5 27.09 -12.24 6.22
N ALA A 6 25.92 -12.82 5.92
CA ALA A 6 25.60 -13.35 4.60
C ALA A 6 25.41 -12.26 3.53
N ALA A 7 24.95 -11.07 3.92
CA ALA A 7 24.75 -9.95 3.01
C ALA A 7 24.86 -8.60 3.75
N PRO A 8 25.31 -7.52 3.08
CA PRO A 8 25.21 -6.18 3.64
C PRO A 8 23.74 -5.81 3.85
N HIS A 9 23.40 -5.40 5.07
CA HIS A 9 22.05 -4.92 5.39
C HIS A 9 22.07 -3.39 5.47
N HIS A 10 21.04 -2.77 4.91
CA HIS A 10 20.79 -1.34 4.96
C HIS A 10 19.53 -1.06 5.80
N MET A 11 19.33 0.19 6.24
CA MET A 11 18.13 0.60 7.02
C MET A 11 17.92 -0.16 8.35
N LEU A 12 18.99 -0.69 8.94
CA LEU A 12 18.98 -1.33 10.25
C LEU A 12 19.69 -0.44 11.27
N ASP A 13 19.06 -0.22 12.43
CA ASP A 13 19.59 0.60 13.53
C ASP A 13 19.88 2.07 13.10
N VAL A 14 19.04 2.62 12.20
CA VAL A 14 19.25 3.94 11.56
C VAL A 14 18.54 5.11 12.25
N VAL A 15 17.57 4.84 13.12
CA VAL A 15 16.70 5.86 13.74
C VAL A 15 16.64 5.61 15.25
N ASP A 16 16.68 6.69 16.02
CA ASP A 16 16.54 6.63 17.46
C ASP A 16 15.08 6.33 17.87
N PRO A 17 14.84 5.45 18.86
CA PRO A 17 13.47 5.06 19.25
C PRO A 17 12.57 6.21 19.72
N LEU A 18 13.14 7.35 20.15
CA LEU A 18 12.37 8.51 20.58
C LEU A 18 12.01 9.45 19.43
N THR A 19 12.52 9.17 18.23
CA THR A 19 12.28 9.99 17.04
C THR A 19 11.08 9.44 16.26
N ASN A 20 10.18 10.35 15.86
CA ASN A 20 9.11 9.98 14.94
C ASN A 20 9.69 9.61 13.59
N PHE A 21 9.25 8.48 13.05
CA PHE A 21 9.70 7.98 11.75
C PHE A 21 8.50 7.70 10.85
N SER A 22 8.39 8.47 9.77
CA SER A 22 7.32 8.34 8.80
C SER A 22 7.72 7.49 7.60
N VAL A 23 6.73 7.11 6.81
CA VAL A 23 6.95 6.42 5.53
C VAL A 23 7.73 7.26 4.52
N MET A 24 7.61 8.58 4.61
CA MET A 24 8.35 9.52 3.76
C MET A 24 9.82 9.52 4.13
N ASP A 25 10.12 9.56 5.44
CA ASP A 25 11.50 9.46 5.93
C ASP A 25 12.15 8.15 5.47
N PHE A 26 11.41 7.03 5.57
CA PHE A 26 11.88 5.75 5.04
C PHE A 26 12.19 5.79 3.55
N ARG A 27 11.25 6.29 2.74
CA ARG A 27 11.40 6.39 1.28
C ARG A 27 12.62 7.22 0.92
N ASP A 28 12.74 8.41 1.50
CA ASP A 28 13.79 9.37 1.20
C ASP A 28 15.17 8.87 1.62
N MET A 29 15.24 8.03 2.66
CA MET A 29 16.47 7.35 3.07
C MET A 29 16.79 6.12 2.21
N ALA A 30 15.78 5.35 1.80
CA ALA A 30 15.97 4.08 1.09
C ALA A 30 16.27 4.26 -0.41
N LEU A 31 15.61 5.21 -1.09
CA LEU A 31 15.79 5.42 -2.53
C LEU A 31 17.26 5.69 -2.92
N PRO A 32 18.00 6.59 -2.24
CA PRO A 32 19.41 6.82 -2.55
C PRO A 32 20.29 5.57 -2.40
N ILE A 33 19.96 4.70 -1.44
CA ILE A 33 20.68 3.44 -1.20
C ILE A 33 20.44 2.47 -2.36
N ILE A 34 19.18 2.33 -2.78
CA ILE A 34 18.80 1.49 -3.92
C ILE A 34 19.51 1.97 -5.18
N ASP A 35 19.48 3.28 -5.47
CA ASP A 35 20.17 3.87 -6.62
C ASP A 35 21.69 3.64 -6.56
N ASN A 36 22.28 3.76 -5.37
CA ASN A 36 23.70 3.50 -5.16
C ASN A 36 24.07 2.02 -5.39
N LEU A 37 23.19 1.07 -5.05
CA LEU A 37 23.41 -0.34 -5.33
C LEU A 37 23.26 -0.67 -6.81
N LEU A 38 22.24 -0.10 -7.47
CA LEU A 38 21.98 -0.27 -8.90
C LEU A 38 23.13 0.27 -9.75
N THR A 39 23.64 1.46 -9.43
CA THR A 39 24.81 2.05 -10.10
C THR A 39 26.08 1.20 -9.95
N ARG A 40 26.22 0.46 -8.85
CA ARG A 40 27.30 -0.52 -8.63
C ARG A 40 27.03 -1.90 -9.24
N ARG A 41 25.97 -2.05 -10.06
CA ARG A 41 25.49 -3.32 -10.64
C ARG A 41 25.19 -4.40 -9.60
N LYS A 42 24.72 -4.00 -8.41
CA LYS A 42 24.23 -4.90 -7.37
C LYS A 42 22.72 -4.90 -7.37
N LEU A 43 22.11 -6.07 -7.14
CA LEU A 43 20.66 -6.20 -7.05
C LEU A 43 20.21 -5.81 -5.63
N PRO A 44 19.44 -4.72 -5.45
CA PRO A 44 18.84 -4.40 -4.16
C PRO A 44 17.73 -5.40 -3.85
N VAL A 45 17.71 -5.94 -2.64
CA VAL A 45 16.65 -6.82 -2.13
C VAL A 45 16.03 -6.16 -0.91
N VAL A 46 14.76 -5.81 -1.01
CA VAL A 46 13.99 -5.26 0.11
C VAL A 46 13.32 -6.43 0.83
N VAL A 47 13.50 -6.51 2.15
CA VAL A 47 12.98 -7.59 2.99
C VAL A 47 12.14 -7.01 4.14
N GLY A 48 11.04 -7.70 4.47
CA GLY A 48 10.14 -7.29 5.54
C GLY A 48 9.26 -6.08 5.18
N GLY A 49 8.99 -5.24 6.19
CA GLY A 49 8.14 -4.05 6.08
C GLY A 49 6.64 -4.36 6.14
N THR A 50 5.83 -3.31 6.33
CA THR A 50 4.39 -3.38 6.02
C THR A 50 4.19 -3.01 4.56
N ASN A 51 3.10 -3.49 3.93
CA ASN A 51 2.83 -3.23 2.52
C ASN A 51 2.90 -1.73 2.16
N TYR A 52 2.46 -0.87 3.09
CA TYR A 52 2.52 0.58 2.96
C TYR A 52 3.93 1.15 2.71
N TYR A 53 4.96 0.61 3.38
CA TYR A 53 6.35 1.04 3.19
C TYR A 53 6.96 0.49 1.89
N ILE A 54 6.47 -0.65 1.39
CA ILE A 54 6.92 -1.20 0.11
C ILE A 54 6.28 -0.43 -1.04
N GLU A 55 5.00 -0.12 -0.91
CA GLU A 55 4.26 0.69 -1.87
C GLU A 55 4.86 2.08 -2.06
N SER A 56 5.39 2.71 -0.99
CA SER A 56 6.05 4.02 -1.07
C SER A 56 7.34 4.02 -1.90
N LEU A 57 8.01 2.87 -2.05
CA LEU A 57 9.18 2.72 -2.89
C LEU A 57 8.82 2.39 -4.35
N LEU A 58 7.69 1.70 -4.55
CA LEU A 58 7.28 1.19 -5.85
C LEU A 58 6.43 2.21 -6.64
N TRP A 59 5.65 3.05 -5.97
CA TRP A 59 4.65 3.93 -6.60
C TRP A 59 4.90 5.38 -6.19
N GLU A 60 5.15 6.26 -7.16
CA GLU A 60 5.28 7.69 -6.89
C GLU A 60 3.95 8.36 -6.49
N ILE A 61 2.82 7.71 -6.78
CA ILE A 61 1.47 8.29 -6.69
C ILE A 61 0.91 8.27 -5.26
N LEU A 62 1.30 7.30 -4.44
CA LEU A 62 0.67 7.08 -3.14
C LEU A 62 1.09 8.10 -2.08
N ILE A 63 2.16 8.87 -2.34
CA ILE A 63 2.58 9.92 -1.44
C ILE A 63 2.84 11.18 -2.24
N ALA A 64 1.84 12.06 -2.20
CA ALA A 64 1.92 13.39 -2.78
C ALA A 64 3.12 14.12 -2.18
N ASP A 65 4.11 14.36 -3.03
CA ASP A 65 5.31 15.10 -2.67
C ASP A 65 4.97 16.60 -2.80
N PRO A 66 4.93 17.38 -1.71
CA PRO A 66 4.50 18.78 -1.77
C PRO A 66 5.45 19.66 -2.60
N LYS A 67 6.59 19.14 -3.05
CA LYS A 67 7.63 19.85 -3.82
C LYS A 67 7.65 19.58 -5.32
N LYS A 68 6.88 18.62 -5.85
CA LYS A 68 6.78 18.41 -7.31
C LYS A 68 5.45 19.00 -7.82
N PRO A 69 5.45 19.98 -8.73
CA PRO A 69 4.21 20.44 -9.35
C PRO A 69 3.62 19.25 -10.11
N SER A 70 2.46 18.79 -9.67
CA SER A 70 1.70 17.72 -10.31
C SER A 70 1.47 18.07 -11.78
N VAL A 71 1.76 17.12 -12.66
CA VAL A 71 1.34 17.20 -14.06
C VAL A 71 -0.19 17.24 -14.05
N GLN A 72 -0.74 18.35 -14.53
CA GLN A 72 -2.17 18.57 -14.67
C GLN A 72 -2.72 17.60 -15.71
N THR A 73 -3.48 16.60 -15.26
CA THR A 73 -4.49 15.98 -16.12
C THR A 73 -5.79 16.71 -15.89
N ASP A 74 -6.18 17.50 -16.89
CA ASP A 74 -7.45 18.22 -16.94
C ASP A 74 -8.63 17.26 -16.82
N SER A 75 -9.32 17.29 -15.69
CA SER A 75 -10.72 16.90 -15.63
C SER A 75 -11.42 17.72 -14.56
N SER A 76 -12.10 18.76 -15.03
CA SER A 76 -13.04 19.59 -14.32
C SER A 76 -14.10 18.78 -13.56
N ALA A 77 -14.25 19.02 -12.26
CA ALA A 77 -15.46 19.64 -11.67
C ALA A 77 -15.55 19.43 -10.14
N THR A 78 -15.84 20.55 -9.46
CA THR A 78 -16.55 20.71 -8.19
C THR A 78 -15.88 20.33 -6.86
N ASP A 79 -15.35 21.37 -6.21
CA ASP A 79 -15.29 21.63 -4.77
C ASP A 79 -16.64 21.33 -4.06
N PRO A 80 -16.63 20.86 -2.81
CA PRO A 80 -16.76 21.84 -1.72
C PRO A 80 -15.94 21.52 -0.46
N SER A 81 -15.04 22.44 -0.12
CA SER A 81 -14.85 23.07 1.19
C SER A 81 -15.61 22.44 2.38
N ALA A 82 -14.87 21.78 3.28
CA ALA A 82 -15.23 21.63 4.69
C ALA A 82 -13.96 21.49 5.55
N SER A 83 -13.56 22.64 6.10
CA SER A 83 -12.71 22.87 7.27
C SER A 83 -12.68 21.72 8.29
N ILE A 84 -11.48 21.21 8.59
CA ILE A 84 -11.18 20.63 9.90
C ILE A 84 -9.99 21.38 10.48
N GLU A 85 -10.32 22.17 11.49
CA GLU A 85 -9.41 22.96 12.31
C GLU A 85 -8.39 22.07 13.03
N ASN A 86 -7.17 22.60 13.12
CA ASN A 86 -6.17 22.19 14.09
C ASN A 86 -6.76 22.21 15.50
N ARG A 87 -6.85 21.05 16.16
CA ARG A 87 -6.99 20.96 17.61
C ARG A 87 -5.82 20.20 18.19
N SER A 88 -4.91 20.98 18.74
CA SER A 88 -3.96 20.60 19.78
C SER A 88 -4.67 20.06 21.03
N ASP A 89 -3.86 19.33 21.81
CA ASP A 89 -3.97 19.03 23.24
C ASP A 89 -4.65 17.72 23.71
N ASP A 90 -3.81 16.97 24.40
CA ASP A 90 -4.06 16.34 25.70
C ASP A 90 -5.20 15.33 25.82
N ARG A 91 -4.79 14.05 25.88
CA ARG A 91 -4.97 13.18 27.07
C ARG A 91 -4.60 11.73 26.73
N TYR A 92 -3.39 11.31 27.10
CA TYR A 92 -3.16 9.91 27.43
C TYR A 92 -3.96 9.59 28.70
N ASN A 93 -5.06 8.86 28.56
CA ASN A 93 -5.76 8.29 29.71
C ASN A 93 -5.56 6.78 29.71
N VAL A 94 -4.68 6.32 30.59
CA VAL A 94 -4.52 4.92 30.97
C VAL A 94 -5.82 4.48 31.62
N ARG A 95 -6.57 3.61 30.94
CA ARG A 95 -7.67 2.85 31.56
C ARG A 95 -7.25 1.39 31.62
N GLN A 96 -7.09 0.93 32.86
CA GLN A 96 -7.03 -0.47 33.24
C GLN A 96 -8.27 -1.18 32.68
N ASN A 97 -8.06 -2.21 31.86
CA ASN A 97 -9.08 -3.23 31.61
C ASN A 97 -8.55 -4.53 32.20
N SER A 98 -9.08 -4.88 33.36
CA SER A 98 -9.20 -6.26 33.83
C SER A 98 -10.20 -7.00 32.94
N ASP A 99 -9.83 -8.20 32.54
CA ASP A 99 -10.65 -9.38 32.23
C ASP A 99 -12.04 -9.12 31.64
N ASP A 100 -12.17 -9.31 30.33
CA ASP A 100 -13.25 -10.14 29.77
C ASP A 100 -12.91 -10.57 28.33
N ASP A 101 -13.14 -11.85 28.11
CA ASP A 101 -12.98 -12.68 26.93
C ASP A 101 -13.90 -12.22 25.78
N ASP A 102 -13.34 -12.05 24.58
CA ASP A 102 -13.94 -12.31 23.26
C ASP A 102 -13.14 -11.59 22.16
N ASN A 103 -12.16 -12.31 21.65
CA ASN A 103 -11.33 -11.95 20.51
C ASN A 103 -12.13 -12.08 19.20
N GLU A 104 -12.64 -10.97 18.68
CA GLU A 104 -12.75 -10.74 17.23
C GLU A 104 -12.67 -9.24 16.93
N THR A 105 -11.52 -8.76 16.45
CA THR A 105 -11.46 -7.43 15.85
C THR A 105 -10.62 -7.41 14.58
N SER A 106 -11.33 -7.10 13.48
CA SER A 106 -10.86 -6.50 12.23
C SER A 106 -10.63 -7.45 11.05
N PRO A 107 -11.64 -7.64 10.17
CA PRO A 107 -11.36 -8.06 8.82
C PRO A 107 -10.77 -6.86 8.08
N SER A 108 -9.54 -6.98 7.58
CA SER A 108 -9.07 -6.19 6.45
C SER A 108 -10.22 -6.10 5.44
N LYS A 109 -10.47 -4.93 4.85
CA LYS A 109 -11.51 -4.70 3.84
C LYS A 109 -11.34 -5.67 2.67
N LYS A 110 -11.79 -6.92 2.85
CA LYS A 110 -12.02 -7.87 1.77
C LYS A 110 -13.09 -7.18 0.97
N LEU A 111 -12.73 -6.75 -0.24
CA LEU A 111 -13.69 -6.42 -1.28
C LEU A 111 -14.76 -7.52 -1.19
N LYS A 112 -15.99 -7.13 -0.85
CA LYS A 112 -17.07 -8.09 -0.64
C LYS A 112 -17.29 -8.74 -1.99
N PHE A 113 -16.65 -9.88 -2.22
CA PHE A 113 -16.89 -10.67 -3.40
C PHE A 113 -18.33 -11.16 -3.27
N ASP A 114 -19.17 -10.74 -4.21
CA ASP A 114 -20.52 -11.27 -4.31
C ASP A 114 -20.39 -12.78 -4.48
N ALA A 115 -20.83 -13.55 -3.48
CA ALA A 115 -20.85 -15.01 -3.51
C ALA A 115 -21.54 -15.55 -4.77
N ARG A 116 -22.38 -14.72 -5.42
CA ARG A 116 -23.05 -14.96 -6.70
C ARG A 116 -22.11 -15.15 -7.90
N LEU A 117 -20.85 -14.73 -7.83
CA LEU A 117 -19.85 -14.91 -8.90
C LEU A 117 -19.11 -16.27 -8.81
N CYS A 118 -19.23 -16.96 -7.68
CA CYS A 118 -18.65 -18.30 -7.47
C CYS A 118 -19.42 -19.40 -8.21
N ASP A 119 -20.68 -19.15 -8.58
CA ASP A 119 -21.52 -20.13 -9.29
C ASP A 119 -21.67 -19.83 -10.79
N ALA A 120 -21.20 -18.66 -11.25
CA ALA A 120 -21.27 -18.26 -12.65
C ALA A 120 -20.30 -19.07 -13.53
N SER A 121 -20.72 -19.35 -14.77
CA SER A 121 -19.89 -20.01 -15.78
C SER A 121 -18.74 -19.10 -16.25
N ASN A 122 -17.66 -19.70 -16.75
CA ASN A 122 -16.48 -18.95 -17.21
C ASN A 122 -16.82 -17.92 -18.31
N GLU A 123 -17.71 -18.28 -19.22
CA GLU A 123 -18.16 -17.41 -20.31
C GLU A 123 -19.03 -16.26 -19.80
N GLU A 124 -19.86 -16.52 -18.79
CA GLU A 124 -20.69 -15.48 -18.19
C GLU A 124 -19.86 -14.45 -17.42
N LEU A 125 -18.82 -14.89 -16.72
CA LEU A 125 -17.87 -13.99 -16.06
C LEU A 125 -17.13 -13.11 -17.08
N HIS A 126 -16.68 -13.70 -18.18
CA HIS A 126 -15.99 -12.96 -19.25
C HIS A 126 -16.92 -11.97 -19.97
N ARG A 127 -18.18 -12.37 -20.24
CA ARG A 127 -19.20 -11.48 -20.81
C ARG A 127 -19.46 -10.27 -19.91
N ARG A 128 -19.63 -10.49 -18.60
CA ARG A 128 -19.81 -9.39 -17.63
C ARG A 128 -18.59 -8.47 -17.56
N LEU A 129 -17.38 -9.05 -17.60
CA LEU A 129 -16.16 -8.24 -17.69
C LEU A 129 -16.12 -7.41 -18.97
N MET A 130 -16.56 -7.96 -20.11
CA MET A 130 -16.62 -7.26 -21.38
C MET A 130 -17.60 -6.08 -21.40
N GLU A 131 -18.70 -6.17 -20.65
CA GLU A 131 -19.68 -5.09 -20.48
C GLU A 131 -19.13 -3.93 -19.63
N ILE A 132 -18.32 -4.20 -18.61
CA ILE A 132 -17.78 -3.19 -17.68
C ILE A 132 -16.46 -2.61 -18.17
N ASP A 133 -15.52 -3.48 -18.57
CA ASP A 133 -14.18 -3.12 -19.00
C ASP A 133 -13.76 -3.98 -20.21
N PRO A 134 -14.05 -3.50 -21.43
CA PRO A 134 -13.73 -4.22 -22.66
C PRO A 134 -12.22 -4.31 -22.92
N GLU A 135 -11.40 -3.46 -22.30
CA GLU A 135 -9.95 -3.48 -22.46
C GLU A 135 -9.36 -4.64 -21.67
N MET A 136 -9.71 -4.76 -20.39
CA MET A 136 -9.29 -5.87 -19.54
C MET A 136 -9.84 -7.22 -20.03
N ALA A 137 -11.07 -7.26 -20.54
CA ALA A 137 -11.65 -8.47 -21.12
C ALA A 137 -10.87 -9.01 -22.33
N ARG A 138 -10.25 -8.15 -23.14
CA ARG A 138 -9.42 -8.58 -24.28
C ARG A 138 -8.09 -9.20 -23.84
N GLN A 139 -7.55 -8.76 -22.71
CA GLN A 139 -6.30 -9.27 -22.17
C GLN A 139 -6.48 -10.59 -21.40
N LEU A 140 -7.67 -10.83 -20.84
CA LEU A 140 -7.98 -12.00 -20.03
C LEU A 140 -8.69 -13.10 -20.83
N HIS A 141 -8.07 -14.27 -20.90
CA HIS A 141 -8.70 -15.45 -21.49
C HIS A 141 -9.90 -15.92 -20.62
N PRO A 142 -11.04 -16.35 -21.21
CA PRO A 142 -12.23 -16.78 -20.47
C PRO A 142 -11.96 -17.89 -19.43
N ASN A 143 -11.00 -18.78 -19.72
CA ASN A 143 -10.62 -19.86 -18.80
C ASN A 143 -9.77 -19.39 -17.59
N ASN A 144 -9.30 -18.13 -17.57
CA ASN A 144 -8.52 -17.58 -16.46
C ASN A 144 -9.43 -16.99 -15.37
N ARG A 145 -10.28 -17.87 -14.82
CA ARG A 145 -11.36 -17.51 -13.90
C ARG A 145 -10.88 -16.68 -12.70
N ARG A 146 -9.71 -17.01 -12.13
CA ARG A 146 -9.16 -16.27 -10.98
C ARG A 146 -8.86 -14.81 -11.30
N LYS A 147 -8.34 -14.52 -12.51
CA LYS A 147 -8.03 -13.15 -12.91
C LYS A 147 -9.26 -12.36 -13.34
N VAL A 148 -10.29 -13.03 -13.87
CA VAL A 148 -11.56 -12.38 -14.24
C VAL A 148 -12.37 -12.01 -13.00
N ILE A 149 -12.28 -12.81 -11.94
CA ILE A 149 -12.96 -12.52 -10.66
C ILE A 149 -12.25 -11.39 -9.90
N ARG A 150 -10.91 -11.41 -9.83
CA ARG A 150 -10.13 -10.47 -9.01
C ARG A 150 -10.13 -9.05 -9.57
#